data_AF-A0A1I7JWV8-F1
#
_entry.id   AF-A0A1I7JWV8-F1
#
_cell.length_a   1.000
_cell.length_b   1.000
_cell.length_c   1.000
_cell.angle_alpha   90.00
_cell.angle_beta   90.00
_cell.angle_gamma   90.00
#
_symmetry.space_group_name_H-M   'P 1'
#
loop_
_entity.id
_entity.type
_entity.pdbx_description
1 polymer ?
#
loop_
_entity_poly.entity_id
_entity_poly.type
_entity_poly.pdbx_seq_one_letter_code
_entity_poly.pdbx_strand_id
1 'polypeptide(L)'
;MAARKESNINDYAFDYLRSFYMQRYGLEQVMLDRAQKTKHGHQTDGLFSFNRQSNDLFIASLHTSQSATITHLLLRYKKKGLSKVRYVTLLLVLAVSLFLAWESGHWAIRFVLPAVLGCAAFLFHTLLEEKYLRLKLCAFLDSMKKTPADEQWLGLSISSLAFRNNPLGKFFLKTCHQRGIGIITVGKRSKVILLQEPKTIVCRRGDFLSHYSAEARIRKAVLGDSYLRVA
;
A
#
# COMPACT_ATOMS: atom_id res chain seq x y z
N MET A 1 9.87 12.15 16.89
CA MET A 1 9.02 13.01 16.04
C MET A 1 8.17 12.27 15.00
N ALA A 2 8.52 11.05 14.54
CA ALA A 2 7.71 10.29 13.57
C ALA A 2 6.35 9.82 14.11
N ALA A 3 6.30 9.31 15.34
CA ALA A 3 5.08 8.78 15.97
C ALA A 3 3.93 9.81 16.08
N ARG A 4 4.24 11.08 16.36
CA ARG A 4 3.22 12.16 16.44
C ARG A 4 2.60 12.50 15.08
N LYS A 5 3.34 12.27 13.99
CA LYS A 5 2.84 12.51 12.64
C LYS A 5 1.96 11.36 12.17
N GLU A 6 2.33 10.12 12.52
CA GLU A 6 1.54 8.91 12.28
C GLU A 6 0.20 8.94 13.01
N SER A 7 0.16 9.36 14.28
CA SER A 7 -1.12 9.51 15.00
C SER A 7 -2.05 10.50 14.31
N ASN A 8 -1.53 11.65 13.87
CA ASN A 8 -2.34 12.67 13.19
C ASN A 8 -2.95 12.18 11.87
N ILE A 9 -2.20 11.40 11.07
CA ILE A 9 -2.71 10.86 9.80
C ILE A 9 -3.86 9.91 10.05
N ASN A 10 -3.74 9.08 11.09
CA ASN A 10 -4.77 8.12 11.47
C ASN A 10 -6.06 8.84 11.86
N ASP A 11 -5.97 9.86 12.71
CA ASP A 11 -7.14 10.61 13.14
C ASP A 11 -7.86 11.28 11.96
N TYR A 12 -7.14 11.98 11.06
CA TYR A 12 -7.77 12.58 9.87
C TYR A 12 -8.38 11.56 8.91
N ALA A 13 -7.72 10.41 8.74
CA ALA A 13 -8.25 9.33 7.93
C ALA A 13 -9.50 8.69 8.56
N PHE A 14 -9.52 8.56 9.90
CA PHE A 14 -10.68 8.06 10.62
C PHE A 14 -11.88 8.97 10.50
N ASP A 15 -11.68 10.27 10.74
CA ASP A 15 -12.75 11.26 10.66
C ASP A 15 -13.32 11.32 9.25
N TYR A 16 -12.45 11.31 8.23
CA TYR A 16 -12.88 11.29 6.83
C TYR A 16 -13.72 10.06 6.50
N LEU A 17 -13.26 8.86 6.86
CA LEU A 17 -13.98 7.62 6.56
C LEU A 17 -15.28 7.50 7.34
N ARG A 18 -15.30 7.97 8.60
CA ARG A 18 -16.54 8.04 9.38
C ARG A 18 -17.57 8.91 8.68
N SER A 19 -17.22 10.14 8.31
CA SER A 19 -18.12 11.04 7.57
C SER A 19 -18.53 10.46 6.22
N PHE A 20 -17.60 9.84 5.49
CA PHE A 20 -17.86 9.20 4.21
C PHE A 20 -18.93 8.11 4.32
N TYR A 21 -18.83 7.21 5.30
CA TYR A 21 -19.80 6.14 5.49
C TYR A 21 -21.14 6.63 6.05
N MET A 22 -21.13 7.57 6.99
CA MET A 22 -22.36 8.20 7.49
C MET A 22 -23.14 8.87 6.37
N GLN A 23 -22.46 9.59 5.48
CA GLN A 23 -23.10 10.24 4.33
C GLN A 23 -23.56 9.24 3.26
N ARG A 24 -22.73 8.24 2.92
CA ARG A 24 -23.03 7.28 1.85
C ARG A 24 -24.19 6.35 2.20
N TYR A 25 -24.32 5.97 3.47
CA TYR A 25 -25.32 4.99 3.92
C TYR A 25 -26.41 5.59 4.82
N GLY A 26 -26.38 6.91 5.08
CA GLY A 26 -27.37 7.59 5.93
C GLY A 26 -27.36 7.08 7.38
N LEU A 27 -26.19 6.68 7.88
CA LEU A 27 -26.04 6.06 9.20
C LEU A 27 -25.84 7.12 10.27
N GLU A 28 -26.55 6.99 11.39
CA GLU A 28 -26.34 7.86 12.55
C GLU A 28 -25.02 7.55 13.27
N GLN A 29 -24.62 6.27 13.29
CA GLN A 29 -23.42 5.82 13.98
C GLN A 29 -22.70 4.73 13.19
N VAL A 30 -21.38 4.89 13.09
CA VAL A 30 -20.45 3.88 12.57
C VAL A 30 -19.52 3.52 13.73
N MET A 31 -19.45 2.23 14.08
CA MET A 31 -18.57 1.77 15.13
C MET A 31 -17.14 1.79 14.58
N LEU A 32 -16.27 2.54 15.26
CA LEU A 32 -14.85 2.64 14.95
C LEU A 32 -14.05 1.92 16.03
N ASP A 33 -13.29 0.94 15.60
CA ASP A 33 -12.39 0.19 16.44
C ASP A 33 -10.95 0.42 15.99
N ARG A 34 -10.15 1.07 16.85
CA ARG A 34 -8.74 1.36 16.58
C ARG A 34 -7.89 0.13 16.89
N ALA A 35 -6.84 -0.10 16.09
CA ALA A 35 -5.80 -1.10 16.36
C ALA A 35 -6.33 -2.55 16.53
N GLN A 36 -7.24 -2.99 15.65
CA GLN A 36 -7.82 -4.33 15.76
C GLN A 36 -6.89 -5.43 15.29
N LYS A 37 -6.96 -6.59 15.93
CA LYS A 37 -6.16 -7.77 15.57
C LYS A 37 -7.04 -8.85 14.96
N THR A 38 -6.50 -9.50 13.95
CA THR A 38 -7.05 -10.77 13.47
C THR A 38 -6.70 -11.89 14.43
N LYS A 39 -7.44 -13.00 14.38
CA LYS A 39 -7.14 -14.21 15.15
C LYS A 39 -5.75 -14.78 14.83
N HIS A 40 -5.20 -14.45 13.65
CA HIS A 40 -3.85 -14.80 13.23
C HIS A 40 -2.76 -13.77 13.63
N GLY A 41 -3.11 -12.75 14.44
CA GLY A 41 -2.16 -11.78 14.98
C GLY A 41 -1.79 -10.63 14.04
N HIS A 42 -2.46 -10.47 12.90
CA HIS A 42 -2.27 -9.30 12.02
C HIS A 42 -3.10 -8.13 12.51
N GLN A 43 -2.57 -6.92 12.41
CA GLN A 43 -3.21 -5.73 12.96
C GLN A 43 -3.68 -4.77 11.86
N THR A 44 -4.91 -4.31 11.96
CA THR A 44 -5.43 -3.15 11.20
C THR A 44 -5.31 -1.90 12.06
N ASP A 45 -5.06 -0.75 11.42
CA ASP A 45 -4.94 0.51 12.15
C ASP A 45 -6.32 1.00 12.59
N GLY A 46 -7.34 0.77 11.77
CA GLY A 46 -8.73 0.81 12.22
C GLY A 46 -9.65 -0.14 11.46
N LEU A 47 -10.74 -0.47 12.13
CA LEU A 47 -11.82 -1.28 11.64
C LEU A 47 -13.12 -0.49 11.82
N PHE A 48 -13.86 -0.32 10.73
CA PHE A 48 -15.18 0.29 10.73
C PHE A 48 -16.19 -0.81 10.54
N SER A 49 -17.19 -0.87 11.41
CA SER A 49 -18.25 -1.85 11.33
C SER A 49 -19.60 -1.17 11.49
N PHE A 50 -20.54 -1.53 10.63
CA PHE A 50 -21.91 -1.06 10.71
C PHE A 50 -22.87 -2.04 10.06
N ASN A 51 -24.15 -1.90 10.38
CA ASN A 51 -25.22 -2.70 9.80
C ASN A 51 -25.76 -2.01 8.54
N ARG A 52 -25.82 -2.72 7.42
CA ARG A 52 -26.45 -2.24 6.18
C ARG A 52 -27.95 -2.52 6.23
N GLN A 53 -28.73 -1.72 5.50
CA GLN A 53 -30.16 -2.00 5.27
C GLN A 53 -30.29 -3.45 4.75
N SER A 54 -30.84 -4.36 5.58
CA SER A 54 -30.96 -5.84 5.44
C SER A 54 -30.20 -6.69 6.48
N ASN A 55 -29.76 -6.11 7.60
CA ASN A 55 -29.08 -6.85 8.68
C ASN A 55 -27.73 -7.48 8.25
N ASP A 56 -27.15 -6.95 7.18
CA ASP A 56 -25.89 -7.40 6.63
C ASP A 56 -24.75 -6.60 7.27
N LEU A 57 -23.80 -7.33 7.86
CA LEU A 57 -22.69 -6.69 8.56
C LEU A 57 -21.66 -6.23 7.53
N PHE A 58 -21.38 -4.93 7.52
CA PHE A 58 -20.37 -4.35 6.66
C PHE A 58 -19.13 -3.99 7.45
N ILE A 59 -17.97 -4.35 6.91
CA ILE A 59 -16.66 -4.11 7.50
C ILE A 59 -15.74 -3.40 6.52
N ALA A 60 -15.17 -2.29 6.97
CA ALA A 60 -14.07 -1.65 6.28
C ALA A 60 -12.80 -1.64 7.13
N SER A 61 -11.66 -1.99 6.54
CA SER A 61 -10.36 -1.89 7.20
C SER A 61 -9.58 -0.69 6.70
N LEU A 62 -8.94 0.04 7.61
CA LEU A 62 -8.01 1.11 7.28
C LEU A 62 -6.58 0.72 7.66
N HIS A 63 -5.67 0.94 6.71
CA HIS A 63 -4.24 0.75 6.88
C HIS A 63 -3.49 2.06 6.70
N THR A 64 -2.64 2.40 7.66
CA THR A 64 -1.81 3.60 7.70
C THR A 64 -0.40 3.33 8.23
N SER A 65 -0.16 2.21 8.91
CA SER A 65 1.15 1.80 9.41
C SER A 65 2.25 1.80 8.34
N GLN A 66 1.93 1.41 7.11
CA GLN A 66 2.90 1.40 5.99
C GLN A 66 2.94 2.72 5.20
N SER A 67 2.14 3.72 5.60
CA SER A 67 1.98 5.00 4.92
C SER A 67 3.30 5.74 4.75
N ALA A 68 4.10 5.82 5.80
CA ALA A 68 5.39 6.54 5.78
C ALA A 68 6.37 5.89 4.79
N THR A 69 6.46 4.56 4.79
CA THR A 69 7.35 3.80 3.92
C THR A 69 6.94 3.91 2.45
N ILE A 70 5.66 3.74 2.13
CA ILE A 70 5.13 3.90 0.78
C ILE A 70 5.34 5.34 0.30
N THR A 71 5.00 6.32 1.14
CA THR A 71 5.19 7.74 0.85
C THR A 71 6.65 8.06 0.55
N HIS A 72 7.57 7.58 1.39
CA HIS A 72 9.00 7.78 1.19
C HIS A 72 9.49 7.17 -0.12
N LEU A 73 9.06 5.96 -0.47
CA LEU A 73 9.43 5.32 -1.74
C LEU A 73 8.91 6.12 -2.95
N LEU A 74 7.65 6.51 -2.94
CA LEU A 74 7.04 7.28 -4.03
C LEU A 74 7.70 8.65 -4.21
N LEU A 75 7.98 9.35 -3.10
CA LEU A 75 8.66 10.66 -3.13
C LEU A 75 10.12 10.55 -3.55
N ARG A 76 10.85 9.55 -3.06
CA ARG A 76 12.25 9.30 -3.44
C ARG A 76 12.34 9.04 -4.94
N TYR A 77 11.49 8.16 -5.46
CA TYR A 77 11.45 7.85 -6.88
C TYR A 77 11.08 9.07 -7.73
N LYS A 78 10.09 9.87 -7.31
CA LYS A 78 9.73 11.11 -8.03
C LYS A 78 10.88 12.12 -8.10
N LYS A 79 11.63 12.29 -6.99
CA LYS A 79 12.69 13.32 -6.91
C LYS A 79 14.02 12.88 -7.51
N LYS A 80 14.40 11.63 -7.29
CA LYS A 80 15.74 11.11 -7.62
C LYS A 80 15.72 10.06 -8.74
N GLY A 81 14.56 9.56 -9.13
CA GLY A 81 14.43 8.43 -10.03
C GLY A 81 15.01 7.15 -9.43
N LEU A 82 15.62 6.34 -10.30
CA LEU A 82 16.38 5.15 -9.92
C LEU A 82 17.74 5.54 -9.32
N SER A 83 18.32 4.64 -8.55
CA SER A 83 19.57 4.86 -7.82
C SER A 83 20.74 5.14 -8.75
N LYS A 84 21.66 6.01 -8.31
CA LYS A 84 22.93 6.26 -8.99
C LYS A 84 23.88 5.06 -8.97
N VAL A 85 23.59 4.04 -8.14
CA VAL A 85 24.37 2.79 -8.04
C VAL A 85 24.48 2.09 -9.39
N ARG A 86 23.50 2.25 -10.29
CA ARG A 86 23.55 1.71 -11.67
C ARG A 86 24.77 2.20 -12.49
N TYR A 87 25.27 3.40 -12.21
CA TYR A 87 26.46 3.93 -12.86
C TYR A 87 27.73 3.32 -12.26
N VAL A 88 27.72 3.06 -10.94
CA VAL A 88 28.82 2.37 -10.26
C VAL A 88 28.92 0.93 -10.76
N THR A 89 27.80 0.22 -10.92
CA THR A 89 27.80 -1.13 -11.49
C THR A 89 28.31 -1.15 -12.92
N LEU A 90 27.95 -0.15 -13.74
CA LEU A 90 28.49 0.01 -15.08
C LEU A 90 30.01 0.21 -15.06
N LEU A 91 30.51 1.13 -14.23
CA LEU A 91 31.94 1.41 -14.13
C LEU A 91 32.73 0.21 -13.63
N LEU A 92 32.19 -0.51 -12.65
CA LEU A 92 32.81 -1.71 -12.11
C LEU A 92 32.89 -2.82 -13.16
N VAL A 93 31.79 -3.09 -13.87
CA VAL A 93 31.78 -4.10 -14.94
C VAL A 93 32.71 -3.70 -16.09
N LEU A 94 32.75 -2.41 -16.46
CA LEU A 94 33.69 -1.90 -17.45
C LEU A 94 35.15 -2.09 -17.02
N ALA A 95 35.50 -1.72 -15.79
CA ALA A 95 36.86 -1.84 -15.29
C ALA A 95 37.33 -3.31 -15.24
N VAL A 96 36.48 -4.21 -14.73
CA VAL A 96 36.78 -5.64 -14.65
C VAL A 96 36.91 -6.26 -16.05
N SER A 97 35.97 -5.94 -16.95
CA SER A 97 36.01 -6.48 -18.32
C SER A 97 37.18 -5.93 -19.13
N LEU A 98 37.55 -4.65 -18.98
CA LEU A 98 38.76 -4.08 -19.59
C LEU A 98 40.03 -4.73 -19.07
N PHE A 99 40.12 -4.96 -17.76
CA PHE A 99 41.26 -5.63 -17.14
C PHE A 99 41.44 -7.05 -17.71
N LEU A 100 40.36 -7.83 -17.77
CA LEU A 100 40.39 -9.19 -18.33
C LEU A 100 40.68 -9.20 -19.84
N ALA A 101 40.13 -8.24 -20.59
CA ALA A 101 40.34 -8.16 -22.03
C ALA A 101 41.72 -7.62 -22.41
N TRP A 102 42.47 -7.06 -21.46
CA TRP A 102 43.79 -6.48 -21.70
C TRP A 102 44.80 -7.52 -22.21
N GLU A 103 44.70 -8.77 -21.75
CA GLU A 103 45.61 -9.86 -22.12
C GLU A 103 45.30 -10.49 -23.48
N SER A 104 44.12 -10.23 -24.05
CA SER A 104 43.62 -10.94 -25.24
C SER A 104 44.29 -10.54 -26.56
N GLY A 105 45.08 -9.46 -26.61
CA GLY A 105 45.79 -8.98 -27.81
C GLY A 105 44.90 -8.45 -28.95
N HIS A 106 43.61 -8.78 -28.98
CA HIS A 106 42.66 -8.37 -30.02
C HIS A 106 41.94 -7.06 -29.64
N TRP A 107 42.10 -6.03 -30.47
CA TRP A 107 41.50 -4.71 -30.24
C TRP A 107 39.96 -4.75 -30.08
N ALA A 108 39.28 -5.61 -30.86
CA ALA A 108 37.83 -5.77 -30.77
C ALA A 108 37.41 -6.34 -29.41
N ILE A 109 38.13 -7.34 -28.88
CA ILE A 109 37.86 -7.90 -27.56
C ILE A 109 38.19 -6.88 -26.46
N ARG A 110 39.26 -6.10 -26.64
CA ARG A 110 39.68 -5.06 -25.69
C ARG A 110 38.67 -3.92 -25.53
N PHE A 111 37.97 -3.51 -26.58
CA PHE A 111 37.09 -2.33 -26.51
C PHE A 111 35.60 -2.66 -26.68
N VAL A 112 35.23 -3.55 -27.59
CA VAL A 112 33.82 -3.84 -27.89
C VAL A 112 33.19 -4.66 -26.78
N LEU A 113 33.88 -5.71 -26.31
CA LEU A 113 33.32 -6.60 -25.29
C LEU A 113 33.05 -5.88 -23.95
N PRO A 114 33.98 -5.08 -23.38
CA PRO A 114 33.69 -4.27 -22.21
C PRO A 114 32.52 -3.30 -22.39
N ALA A 115 32.45 -2.61 -23.54
CA ALA A 115 31.38 -1.67 -23.81
C ALA A 115 30.00 -2.37 -23.83
N VAL A 116 29.92 -3.52 -24.50
CA VAL A 116 28.69 -4.34 -24.54
C VAL A 116 28.31 -4.83 -23.14
N LEU A 117 29.26 -5.38 -22.38
CA LEU A 117 29.02 -5.87 -21.02
C LEU A 117 28.62 -4.74 -20.06
N GLY A 118 29.26 -3.58 -20.15
CA GLY A 118 28.92 -2.39 -19.36
C GLY A 118 27.50 -1.89 -19.64
N CYS A 119 27.13 -1.77 -20.92
CA CYS A 119 25.78 -1.41 -21.34
C CYS A 119 24.75 -2.45 -20.87
N ALA A 120 25.02 -3.74 -21.07
CA ALA A 120 24.15 -4.82 -20.61
C ALA A 120 23.95 -4.78 -19.09
N ALA A 121 25.03 -4.60 -18.32
CA ALA A 121 24.97 -4.50 -16.87
C ALA A 121 24.15 -3.29 -16.40
N PHE A 122 24.30 -2.13 -17.05
CA PHE A 122 23.52 -0.94 -16.74
C PHE A 122 22.03 -1.14 -16.99
N LEU A 123 21.68 -1.70 -18.15
CA LEU A 123 20.29 -1.99 -18.51
C LEU A 123 19.69 -3.03 -17.56
N PHE A 124 20.41 -4.11 -17.29
CA PHE A 124 19.98 -5.17 -16.40
C PHE A 124 19.77 -4.66 -14.97
N HIS A 125 20.71 -3.90 -14.43
CA HIS A 125 20.58 -3.30 -13.10
C HIS A 125 19.40 -2.32 -13.03
N THR A 126 19.18 -1.53 -14.09
CA THR A 126 18.03 -0.60 -14.21
C THR A 126 16.70 -1.36 -14.15
N LEU A 127 16.57 -2.45 -14.93
CA LEU A 127 15.36 -3.28 -14.95
C LEU A 127 15.12 -3.98 -13.61
N LEU A 128 16.18 -4.51 -12.98
CA LEU A 128 16.09 -5.16 -11.68
C LEU A 128 15.68 -4.19 -10.58
N GLU A 129 16.24 -2.97 -10.55
CA GLU A 129 15.88 -1.98 -9.55
C GLU A 129 14.41 -1.55 -9.69
N GLU A 130 13.95 -1.33 -10.92
CA GLU A 130 12.55 -1.02 -11.17
C GLU A 130 11.62 -2.16 -10.74
N LYS A 131 11.97 -3.41 -11.08
CA LYS A 131 11.22 -4.61 -10.66
C LYS A 131 11.20 -4.73 -9.13
N TYR A 132 12.32 -4.50 -8.46
CA TYR A 132 12.43 -4.53 -7.01
C TYR A 132 11.49 -3.52 -6.34
N LEU A 133 11.46 -2.28 -6.83
CA LEU A 133 10.56 -1.25 -6.29
C LEU A 133 9.09 -1.62 -6.48
N ARG A 134 8.72 -2.14 -7.64
CA ARG A 134 7.35 -2.61 -7.92
C ARG A 134 6.96 -3.78 -7.00
N LEU A 135 7.83 -4.77 -6.85
CA LEU A 135 7.61 -5.92 -5.96
C LEU A 135 7.49 -5.49 -4.50
N LYS A 136 8.29 -4.53 -4.05
CA LYS A 136 8.21 -3.99 -2.70
C LYS A 136 6.87 -3.31 -2.41
N LEU A 137 6.35 -2.54 -3.38
CA LEU A 137 5.01 -1.96 -3.28
C LEU A 137 3.92 -3.04 -3.28
N CYS A 138 4.03 -4.04 -4.15
CA CYS A 138 3.10 -5.17 -4.15
C CYS A 138 3.11 -5.90 -2.81
N ALA A 139 4.27 -6.15 -2.20
CA ALA A 139 4.38 -6.80 -0.90
C ALA A 139 3.65 -6.03 0.22
N PHE A 140 3.72 -4.69 0.20
CA PHE A 140 2.93 -3.85 1.10
C PHE A 140 1.42 -4.04 0.88
N LEU A 141 0.97 -3.98 -0.36
CA LEU A 141 -0.44 -4.21 -0.70
C LEU A 141 -0.89 -5.65 -0.41
N ASP A 142 -0.01 -6.65 -0.52
CA ASP A 142 -0.30 -8.04 -0.19
C ASP A 142 -0.41 -8.25 1.32
N SER A 143 0.28 -7.44 2.12
CA SER A 143 0.11 -7.47 3.58
C SER A 143 -1.29 -7.06 4.04
N MET A 144 -1.97 -6.17 3.28
CA MET A 144 -3.36 -5.78 3.56
C MET A 144 -4.36 -6.91 3.32
N LYS A 145 -4.04 -7.90 2.48
CA LYS A 145 -4.92 -9.06 2.27
C LYS A 145 -5.04 -9.95 3.52
N LYS A 146 -4.10 -9.81 4.47
CA LYS A 146 -4.09 -10.59 5.72
C LYS A 146 -5.14 -10.13 6.73
N THR A 147 -5.78 -9.00 6.45
CA THR A 147 -6.82 -8.36 7.24
C THR A 147 -8.04 -8.16 6.33
N PRO A 148 -8.81 -9.23 6.12
CA PRO A 148 -9.90 -9.22 5.16
C PRO A 148 -11.05 -8.33 5.64
N ALA A 149 -11.72 -7.66 4.72
CA ALA A 149 -12.82 -6.72 4.96
C ALA A 149 -13.60 -6.55 3.65
N ASP A 150 -14.85 -6.07 3.73
CA ASP A 150 -15.67 -5.76 2.54
C ASP A 150 -15.05 -4.63 1.73
N GLU A 151 -14.53 -3.61 2.41
CA GLU A 151 -13.74 -2.54 1.79
C GLU A 151 -12.39 -2.37 2.49
N GLN A 152 -11.35 -2.21 1.68
CA GLN A 152 -9.99 -1.99 2.16
C GLN A 152 -9.53 -0.59 1.80
N TRP A 153 -9.09 0.16 2.81
CA TRP A 153 -8.59 1.52 2.67
C TRP A 153 -7.12 1.62 3.02
N LEU A 154 -6.41 2.42 2.24
CA LEU A 154 -5.03 2.79 2.47
C LEU A 154 -4.91 4.30 2.64
N GLY A 155 -4.49 4.73 3.82
CA GLY A 155 -4.22 6.13 4.14
C GLY A 155 -2.77 6.51 3.92
N LEU A 156 -2.52 7.45 3.01
CA LEU A 156 -1.17 7.91 2.65
C LEU A 156 -0.91 9.36 3.08
N SER A 157 0.17 9.61 3.81
CA SER A 157 0.59 10.96 4.21
C SER A 157 1.39 11.67 3.12
N ILE A 158 0.78 11.83 1.96
CA ILE A 158 1.43 12.38 0.78
C ILE A 158 0.50 13.37 0.08
N SER A 159 1.06 14.40 -0.56
CA SER A 159 0.27 15.24 -1.45
C SER A 159 -0.10 14.44 -2.71
N SER A 160 -1.35 14.57 -3.17
CA SER A 160 -1.81 14.02 -4.45
C SER A 160 -0.92 14.39 -5.63
N LEU A 161 -0.25 15.56 -5.57
CA LEU A 161 0.73 15.99 -6.58
C LEU A 161 1.91 15.02 -6.72
N ALA A 162 2.24 14.24 -5.70
CA ALA A 162 3.33 13.26 -5.75
C ALA A 162 3.07 12.09 -6.73
N PHE A 163 1.82 11.87 -7.14
CA PHE A 163 1.47 10.88 -8.15
C PHE A 163 1.56 11.43 -9.58
N ARG A 164 1.48 12.76 -9.75
CA ARG A 164 1.60 13.40 -11.07
C ARG A 164 3.01 13.20 -11.63
N ASN A 165 3.08 12.73 -12.87
CA ASN A 165 4.31 12.41 -13.62
C ASN A 165 5.24 11.44 -12.89
N ASN A 166 4.68 10.54 -12.06
CA ASN A 166 5.45 9.53 -11.35
C ASN A 166 5.08 8.13 -11.88
N PRO A 167 5.91 7.50 -12.72
CA PRO A 167 5.66 6.15 -13.23
C PRO A 167 5.38 5.12 -12.14
N LEU A 168 6.16 5.13 -11.05
CA LEU A 168 5.96 4.24 -9.91
C LEU A 168 4.64 4.54 -9.18
N GLY A 169 4.27 5.82 -9.07
CA GLY A 169 2.98 6.26 -8.55
C GLY A 169 1.81 5.79 -9.40
N LYS A 170 1.91 5.88 -10.73
CA LYS A 170 0.89 5.36 -11.66
C LYS A 170 0.75 3.84 -11.54
N PHE A 171 1.87 3.12 -11.46
CA PHE A 171 1.86 1.67 -11.22
C PHE A 171 1.14 1.35 -9.90
N PHE A 172 1.51 2.04 -8.82
CA PHE A 172 0.89 1.86 -7.52
C PHE A 172 -0.63 2.07 -7.54
N LEU A 173 -1.11 3.19 -8.10
CA LEU A 173 -2.54 3.47 -8.22
C LEU A 173 -3.25 2.39 -9.05
N LYS A 174 -2.65 1.98 -10.18
CA LYS A 174 -3.20 0.91 -11.01
C LYS A 174 -3.30 -0.41 -10.25
N THR A 175 -2.29 -0.77 -9.46
CA THR A 175 -2.30 -1.99 -8.66
C THR A 175 -3.35 -1.93 -7.56
N CYS A 176 -3.53 -0.79 -6.88
CA CYS A 176 -4.60 -0.61 -5.90
C CYS A 176 -5.98 -0.71 -6.55
N HIS A 177 -6.18 -0.09 -7.72
CA HIS A 177 -7.43 -0.19 -8.48
C HIS A 177 -7.78 -1.61 -8.90
N GLN A 178 -6.79 -2.36 -9.38
CA GLN A 178 -6.97 -3.77 -9.74
C GLN A 178 -7.33 -4.63 -8.53
N ARG A 179 -6.78 -4.31 -7.36
CA ARG A 179 -7.04 -5.01 -6.09
C ARG A 179 -8.29 -4.51 -5.36
N GLY A 180 -8.97 -3.48 -5.87
CA GLY A 180 -10.14 -2.90 -5.22
C GLY A 180 -9.85 -2.11 -3.95
N ILE A 181 -8.60 -1.67 -3.74
CA ILE A 181 -8.18 -0.94 -2.54
C ILE A 181 -8.45 0.55 -2.74
N GLY A 182 -9.20 1.15 -1.81
CA GLY A 182 -9.45 2.58 -1.75
C GLY A 182 -8.23 3.34 -1.22
N ILE A 183 -7.98 4.54 -1.75
CA ILE A 183 -6.83 5.35 -1.36
C ILE A 183 -7.30 6.75 -0.93
N ILE A 184 -6.92 7.10 0.29
CA ILE A 184 -7.05 8.46 0.81
C ILE A 184 -5.67 9.04 1.05
N THR A 185 -5.51 10.32 0.72
CA THR A 185 -4.26 11.05 0.93
C THR A 185 -4.47 12.18 1.93
N VAL A 186 -3.57 12.28 2.90
CA VAL A 186 -3.55 13.36 3.89
C VAL A 186 -2.38 14.29 3.57
N GLY A 187 -2.71 15.51 3.13
CA GLY A 187 -1.73 16.54 2.81
C GLY A 187 -1.14 17.23 4.04
N LYS A 188 -0.18 18.14 3.81
CA LYS A 188 0.49 18.90 4.90
C LYS A 188 -0.45 19.82 5.70
N ARG A 189 -1.59 20.23 5.14
CA ARG A 189 -2.61 21.06 5.80
C ARG A 189 -3.77 20.22 6.33
N SER A 190 -3.53 18.94 6.60
CA SER A 190 -4.56 17.99 7.04
C SER A 190 -5.74 17.81 6.06
N LYS A 191 -5.61 18.35 4.85
CA LYS A 191 -6.60 18.17 3.80
C LYS A 191 -6.56 16.72 3.33
N VAL A 192 -7.67 16.02 3.56
CA VAL A 192 -7.89 14.67 3.05
C VAL A 192 -8.42 14.76 1.62
N ILE A 193 -7.81 14.00 0.73
CA ILE A 193 -8.22 13.89 -0.67
C ILE A 193 -8.40 12.41 -0.98
N LEU A 194 -9.61 12.04 -1.39
CA LEU A 194 -9.91 10.75 -1.98
C LEU A 194 -9.26 10.67 -3.36
N LEU A 195 -8.31 9.75 -3.52
CA LEU A 195 -7.69 9.49 -4.82
C LEU A 195 -8.42 8.40 -5.58
N GLN A 196 -8.95 7.41 -4.86
CA GLN A 196 -9.59 6.26 -5.46
C GLN A 196 -10.57 5.63 -4.47
N GLU A 197 -11.76 5.30 -4.94
CA GLU A 197 -12.72 4.53 -4.17
C GLU A 197 -12.32 3.04 -4.10
N PRO A 198 -12.66 2.36 -2.99
CA PRO A 198 -12.54 0.93 -2.86
C PRO A 198 -13.59 0.22 -3.73
N LYS A 199 -13.37 -1.07 -3.99
CA LYS A 199 -14.40 -1.96 -4.51
C LYS A 199 -14.87 -2.84 -3.35
N THR A 200 -16.17 -2.89 -3.14
CA THR A 200 -16.75 -3.80 -2.16
C THR A 200 -16.54 -5.24 -2.61
N ILE A 201 -15.96 -6.06 -1.74
CA ILE A 201 -15.73 -7.49 -1.94
C ILE A 201 -16.77 -8.22 -1.12
N VAL A 202 -17.45 -9.20 -1.73
CA VAL A 202 -18.40 -10.05 -1.00
C VAL A 202 -17.65 -11.29 -0.47
N CYS A 203 -17.81 -11.58 0.82
CA CYS A 203 -17.27 -12.80 1.38
C CYS A 203 -18.07 -14.01 0.89
N ARG A 204 -17.41 -15.00 0.28
CA ARG A 204 -18.06 -16.25 -0.17
C ARG A 204 -18.32 -17.23 0.97
N ARG A 205 -17.69 -17.04 2.13
CA ARG A 205 -17.74 -17.95 3.28
C ARG A 205 -18.11 -17.18 4.54
N GLY A 206 -19.36 -16.77 4.63
CA GLY A 206 -19.88 -16.04 5.79
C GLY A 206 -19.48 -14.57 5.76
N ASP A 207 -18.86 -14.11 6.85
CA ASP A 207 -18.61 -12.70 7.16
C ASP A 207 -17.12 -12.48 7.48
N PHE A 208 -16.58 -11.34 7.04
CA PHE A 208 -15.20 -10.96 7.32
C PHE A 208 -14.88 -10.74 8.81
N LEU A 209 -15.89 -10.47 9.65
CA LEU A 209 -15.73 -10.27 11.10
C LEU A 209 -15.15 -11.50 11.78
N SER A 210 -15.47 -12.68 11.24
CA SER A 210 -15.04 -13.98 11.78
C SER A 210 -13.51 -14.13 11.87
N HIS A 211 -12.77 -13.33 11.10
CA HIS A 211 -11.31 -13.30 11.13
C HIS A 211 -10.73 -12.44 12.25
N TYR A 212 -11.54 -11.61 12.92
CA TYR A 212 -11.10 -10.67 13.95
C TYR A 212 -11.29 -11.21 15.36
N SER A 213 -10.39 -10.87 16.28
CA SER A 213 -10.50 -11.30 17.68
C SER A 213 -11.66 -10.63 18.41
N ALA A 214 -12.02 -9.40 18.01
CA ALA A 214 -13.11 -8.62 18.60
C ALA A 214 -14.50 -8.97 18.05
N GLU A 215 -14.63 -10.09 17.33
CA GLU A 215 -15.88 -10.51 16.67
C GLU A 215 -17.11 -10.44 17.58
N ALA A 216 -17.07 -11.14 18.73
CA ALA A 216 -18.23 -11.23 19.63
C ALA A 216 -18.68 -9.85 20.13
N ARG A 217 -17.71 -8.97 20.44
CA ARG A 217 -17.98 -7.61 20.91
C ARG A 217 -18.59 -6.74 19.82
N ILE A 218 -18.02 -6.77 18.62
CA ILE A 218 -18.49 -5.97 17.48
C ILE A 218 -19.88 -6.44 17.05
N ARG A 219 -20.10 -7.75 16.96
CA ARG A 219 -21.40 -8.33 16.59
C ARG A 219 -22.48 -7.89 17.57
N LYS A 220 -22.22 -7.96 18.88
CA LYS A 220 -23.16 -7.51 19.91
C LYS A 220 -23.47 -6.01 19.81
N ALA A 221 -22.45 -5.19 19.55
CA ALA A 221 -22.61 -3.74 19.44
C ALA A 221 -23.37 -3.30 18.19
N VAL A 222 -23.18 -4.00 17.06
CA VAL A 222 -23.75 -3.60 15.76
C VAL A 222 -25.10 -4.25 15.47
N LEU A 223 -25.33 -5.50 15.91
CA LEU A 223 -26.56 -6.25 15.65
C LEU A 223 -27.50 -6.35 16.88
N GLY A 224 -27.05 -5.93 18.06
CA GLY A 224 -27.82 -6.05 19.32
C GLY A 224 -27.96 -7.50 19.81
N ASP A 225 -28.76 -7.71 20.86
CA ASP A 225 -29.03 -9.04 21.47
C ASP A 225 -29.85 -9.98 20.56
N SER A 226 -30.20 -9.56 19.34
CA SER A 226 -30.95 -10.34 18.35
C SER A 226 -30.22 -11.59 17.84
N TYR A 227 -28.93 -11.78 18.17
CA TYR A 227 -28.11 -12.91 17.72
C TYR A 227 -28.03 -14.09 18.73
N LEU A 228 -28.53 -13.96 19.96
CA LEU A 228 -28.55 -15.07 20.94
C LEU A 228 -29.70 -16.06 20.72
N ARG A 229 -30.45 -15.97 19.62
CA ARG A 229 -31.57 -16.87 19.29
C ARG A 229 -31.25 -17.79 18.11
N VAL A 230 -30.23 -18.63 18.24
CA VAL A 230 -30.25 -19.93 17.56
C VAL A 230 -29.63 -20.93 18.53
N ALA A 231 -30.52 -21.62 19.25
CA ALA A 231 -30.22 -22.84 19.99
C ALA A 231 -30.28 -24.04 19.04
#